data_AF-W4G7P5-F1
#
_entry.id   AF-W4G7P5-F1
#
_cell.length_a   1.000
_cell.length_b   1.000
_cell.length_c   1.000
_cell.angle_alpha   90.00
_cell.angle_beta   90.00
_cell.angle_gamma   90.00
#
_symmetry.space_group_name_H-M   'P 1'
#
loop_
_entity.id
_entity.type
_entity.pdbx_description
1 polymer ?
#
loop_
_entity_poly.entity_id
_entity_poly.type
_entity_poly.pdbx_seq_one_letter_code
_entity_poly.pdbx_strand_id
1 'polypeptide(L)'
;MVEWANWRTLTESVDWSARGGITKNPYVLTARTSGSSSGSGSTVAANMIPVAIGTETDGSIVGPASLQSVVGLKPTVGLVSRTGVIPISTRQDSPGPMGRTVADVARVLEAIAGFDPTDPASKDAPVPKYSQTST
;
A
#
# COMPACT_ATOMS: atom_id res chain seq x y z
N MET A 1 -5.29 9.15 1.54
CA MET A 1 -5.78 8.18 0.53
C MET A 1 -6.79 8.86 -0.36
N VAL A 2 -7.02 8.28 -1.54
CA VAL A 2 -8.16 8.64 -2.39
C VAL A 2 -9.44 8.12 -1.76
N GLU A 3 -10.49 8.92 -1.81
CA GLU A 3 -11.78 8.58 -1.18
C GLU A 3 -12.30 7.21 -1.65
N TRP A 4 -12.74 6.39 -0.69
CA TRP A 4 -13.21 5.02 -0.91
C TRP A 4 -12.29 4.17 -1.79
N ALA A 5 -10.98 4.32 -1.57
CA ALA A 5 -9.94 3.62 -2.32
C ALA A 5 -10.10 3.75 -3.85
N ASN A 6 -10.52 4.94 -4.31
CA ASN A 6 -10.81 5.28 -5.71
C ASN A 6 -12.02 4.57 -6.32
N TRP A 7 -12.87 3.93 -5.51
CA TRP A 7 -14.08 3.22 -5.95
C TRP A 7 -15.36 4.03 -5.70
N ARG A 8 -15.34 5.31 -6.07
CA ARG A 8 -16.45 6.26 -5.81
C ARG A 8 -17.03 6.91 -7.07
N THR A 9 -16.19 7.20 -8.06
CA THR A 9 -16.59 7.92 -9.27
C THR A 9 -15.69 7.53 -10.43
N LEU A 10 -16.18 7.70 -11.66
CA LEU A 10 -15.42 7.52 -12.89
C LEU A 10 -14.60 8.76 -13.28
N THR A 11 -14.73 9.87 -12.53
CA THR A 11 -14.08 11.15 -12.83
C THR A 11 -12.89 11.43 -11.91
N GLU A 12 -11.86 12.05 -12.47
CA GLU A 12 -10.45 11.83 -12.13
C GLU A 12 -9.91 12.66 -10.95
N SER A 13 -10.12 12.18 -9.73
CA SER A 13 -9.22 12.58 -8.65
C SER A 13 -8.61 11.38 -7.95
N VAL A 14 -7.51 10.89 -8.53
CA VAL A 14 -6.66 9.82 -7.98
C VAL A 14 -5.83 10.27 -6.78
N ASP A 15 -6.10 11.45 -6.19
CA ASP A 15 -5.29 12.02 -5.11
C ASP A 15 -6.11 12.67 -3.98
N TRP A 16 -7.45 12.65 -4.05
CA TRP A 16 -8.32 13.47 -3.18
C TRP A 16 -9.22 12.67 -2.25
N SER A 17 -9.52 13.24 -1.08
CA SER A 17 -10.67 12.88 -0.25
C SER A 17 -11.33 14.10 0.38
N ALA A 18 -12.63 14.03 0.70
CA ALA A 18 -13.33 15.16 1.31
C ALA A 18 -12.69 15.61 2.62
N ARG A 19 -12.21 14.65 3.42
CA ARG A 19 -11.58 14.91 4.72
C ARG A 19 -10.13 15.38 4.60
N GLY A 20 -9.36 14.80 3.68
CA GLY A 20 -7.92 15.01 3.57
C GLY A 20 -7.48 16.03 2.51
N GLY A 21 -8.40 16.50 1.67
CA GLY A 21 -8.08 17.33 0.52
C GLY A 21 -7.25 16.57 -0.53
N ILE A 22 -6.48 17.30 -1.33
CA ILE A 22 -5.61 16.76 -2.39
C ILE A 22 -4.24 16.45 -1.80
N THR A 23 -3.80 15.19 -1.91
CA THR A 23 -2.43 14.77 -1.62
C THR A 23 -1.48 15.31 -2.69
N LYS A 24 -0.31 15.82 -2.29
CA LYS A 24 0.65 16.46 -3.20
C LYS A 24 1.85 15.56 -3.45
N ASN A 25 2.27 15.45 -4.71
CA ASN A 25 3.49 14.72 -5.05
C ASN A 25 4.72 15.52 -4.59
N PRO A 26 5.60 14.95 -3.74
CA PRO A 26 6.71 15.70 -3.16
C PRO A 26 7.80 16.09 -4.16
N TYR A 27 7.84 15.48 -5.34
CA TYR A 27 8.78 15.85 -6.40
C TYR A 27 8.28 17.02 -7.26
N VAL A 28 6.97 17.05 -7.54
CA VAL A 28 6.32 18.13 -8.30
C VAL A 28 4.91 18.34 -7.72
N LEU A 29 4.71 19.43 -6.95
CA LEU A 29 3.47 19.65 -6.18
C LEU A 29 2.19 19.78 -7.04
N THR A 30 2.32 20.02 -8.34
CA THR A 30 1.20 20.06 -9.30
C THR A 30 0.97 18.74 -10.03
N ALA A 31 1.90 17.78 -9.93
CA ALA A 31 1.74 16.47 -10.51
C ALA A 31 0.81 15.59 -9.68
N ARG A 32 0.21 14.59 -10.34
CA ARG A 32 -0.62 13.58 -9.69
C ARG A 32 0.22 12.69 -8.79
N THR A 33 -0.42 12.14 -7.76
CA THR A 33 0.18 11.15 -6.86
C THR A 33 -0.12 9.72 -7.26
N SER A 34 -1.10 9.50 -8.15
CA SER A 34 -1.79 8.21 -8.28
C SER A 34 -2.41 7.79 -6.94
N GLY A 35 -3.09 6.66 -6.91
CA GLY A 35 -3.80 6.22 -5.73
C GLY A 35 -4.27 4.78 -5.85
N SER A 36 -4.94 4.26 -4.83
CA SER A 36 -5.51 5.01 -3.72
C SER A 36 -4.57 5.32 -2.53
N SER A 37 -3.42 4.66 -2.43
CA SER A 37 -2.44 4.85 -1.34
C SER A 37 -1.55 6.10 -1.50
N SER A 38 -2.11 7.19 -2.02
CA SER A 38 -1.43 8.45 -2.34
C SER A 38 -0.59 9.02 -1.19
N GLY A 39 -1.18 9.08 0.01
CA GLY A 39 -0.52 9.62 1.21
C GLY A 39 0.59 8.73 1.74
N SER A 40 0.44 7.40 1.67
CA SER A 40 1.44 6.45 2.14
C SER A 40 2.75 6.61 1.37
N GLY A 41 2.69 6.63 0.03
CA GLY A 41 3.90 6.86 -0.75
C GLY A 41 4.45 8.29 -0.61
N SER A 42 3.59 9.32 -0.55
CA SER A 42 4.03 10.72 -0.46
C SER A 42 4.80 11.00 0.83
N THR A 43 4.31 10.49 1.96
CA THR A 43 4.95 10.68 3.27
C THR A 43 6.27 9.93 3.39
N VAL A 44 6.37 8.73 2.79
CA VAL A 44 7.64 7.97 2.69
C VAL A 44 8.64 8.69 1.79
N ALA A 45 8.20 9.16 0.62
CA ALA A 45 9.04 9.89 -0.34
C ALA A 45 9.56 11.21 0.23
N ALA A 46 8.73 11.93 0.98
CA ALA A 46 9.09 13.19 1.65
C ALA A 46 9.88 13.00 2.96
N ASN A 47 10.28 11.77 3.32
CA ASN A 47 10.98 11.45 4.57
C ASN A 47 10.23 11.86 5.86
N MET A 48 8.90 11.96 5.80
CA MET A 48 8.09 12.22 7.01
C MET A 48 8.01 10.99 7.91
N ILE A 49 8.03 9.80 7.31
CA ILE A 49 8.04 8.50 7.99
C ILE A 49 9.02 7.53 7.28
N PRO A 50 9.55 6.52 7.98
CA PRO A 50 10.47 5.55 7.37
C PRO A 50 9.77 4.60 6.40
N VAL A 51 8.57 4.14 6.75
CA VAL A 51 7.77 3.17 6.01
C VAL A 51 6.28 3.47 6.20
N ALA A 52 5.44 2.96 5.29
CA ALA A 52 4.00 3.04 5.38
C ALA A 52 3.35 1.72 4.94
N ILE A 53 2.06 1.57 5.25
CA ILE A 53 1.21 0.53 4.68
C ILE A 53 0.27 1.19 3.66
N GLY A 54 0.12 0.54 2.50
CA GLY A 54 -0.93 0.82 1.53
C GLY A 54 -1.85 -0.39 1.36
N THR A 55 -2.90 -0.23 0.57
CA THR A 55 -3.81 -1.32 0.21
C THR A 55 -4.00 -1.33 -1.29
N GLU A 56 -3.95 -2.50 -1.91
CA GLU A 56 -4.16 -2.64 -3.34
C GLU A 56 -5.25 -3.63 -3.68
N THR A 57 -6.25 -3.13 -4.43
CA THR A 57 -7.19 -3.92 -5.22
C THR A 57 -6.66 -4.06 -6.64
N ASP A 58 -6.29 -2.95 -7.26
CA ASP A 58 -5.65 -2.87 -8.57
C ASP A 58 -4.80 -1.59 -8.61
N GLY A 59 -3.47 -1.72 -8.73
CA GLY A 59 -2.52 -0.61 -8.84
C GLY A 59 -2.39 0.34 -7.63
N SER A 60 -3.20 0.20 -6.58
CA SER A 60 -3.30 1.17 -5.48
C SER A 60 -2.13 1.23 -4.50
N ILE A 61 -1.16 0.33 -4.58
CA ILE A 61 0.17 0.39 -3.92
C ILE A 61 1.24 0.70 -4.98
N VAL A 62 1.31 -0.10 -6.05
CA VAL A 62 2.41 0.00 -7.03
C VAL A 62 2.33 1.26 -7.89
N GLY A 63 1.13 1.74 -8.19
CA GLY A 63 0.86 2.99 -8.91
C GLY A 63 1.41 4.21 -8.16
N PRO A 64 0.94 4.52 -6.93
CA PRO A 64 1.49 5.63 -6.17
C PRO A 64 2.96 5.46 -5.83
N ALA A 65 3.44 4.23 -5.57
CA ALA A 65 4.86 3.98 -5.34
C ALA A 65 5.73 4.41 -6.54
N SER A 66 5.32 4.03 -7.76
CA SER A 66 6.01 4.39 -9.00
C SER A 66 6.03 5.90 -9.24
N LEU A 67 4.89 6.58 -9.09
CA LEU A 67 4.78 8.02 -9.35
C LEU A 67 5.49 8.90 -8.29
N GLN A 68 5.77 8.34 -7.12
CA GLN A 68 6.41 9.05 -6.01
C GLN A 68 7.80 8.49 -5.69
N SER A 69 8.40 7.71 -6.60
CA SER A 69 9.76 7.21 -6.50
C SER A 69 10.07 6.50 -5.17
N VAL A 70 9.18 5.60 -4.76
CA VAL A 70 9.37 4.70 -3.61
C VAL A 70 9.11 3.25 -4.03
N VAL A 71 9.54 2.31 -3.18
CA VAL A 71 9.23 0.90 -3.35
C VAL A 71 7.86 0.63 -2.73
N GLY A 72 6.99 -0.06 -3.48
CA GLY A 72 5.70 -0.55 -3.00
C GLY A 72 5.54 -2.01 -3.41
N LEU A 73 5.06 -2.86 -2.50
CA LEU A 73 4.86 -4.28 -2.75
C LEU A 73 3.41 -4.65 -2.44
N LYS A 74 2.69 -5.14 -3.45
CA LYS A 74 1.42 -5.84 -3.25
C LYS A 74 1.70 -7.33 -3.05
N PRO A 75 1.43 -7.90 -1.86
CA PRO A 75 1.65 -9.32 -1.65
C PRO A 75 0.57 -10.17 -2.34
N THR A 76 0.79 -11.49 -2.36
CA THR A 76 -0.25 -12.46 -2.70
C THR A 76 -1.45 -12.28 -1.78
N VAL A 77 -2.67 -12.33 -2.33
CA VAL A 77 -3.90 -12.21 -1.53
C VAL A 77 -3.92 -13.34 -0.50
N GLY A 78 -4.10 -12.96 0.78
CA GLY A 78 -4.08 -13.87 1.92
C GLY A 78 -2.74 -14.00 2.63
N LEU A 79 -1.64 -13.43 2.11
CA LEU A 79 -0.36 -13.41 2.84
C LEU A 79 -0.39 -12.44 4.03
N VAL A 80 -1.09 -11.32 3.87
CA VAL A 80 -1.33 -10.31 4.91
C VAL A 80 -2.83 -10.23 5.13
N SER A 81 -3.26 -10.28 6.40
CA SER A 81 -4.67 -10.21 6.76
C SER A 81 -5.32 -8.89 6.33
N ARG A 82 -6.58 -8.96 5.92
CA ARG A 82 -7.44 -7.82 5.57
C ARG A 82 -8.41 -7.45 6.69
N THR A 83 -8.37 -8.15 7.81
CA THR A 83 -9.22 -7.87 8.96
C THR A 83 -9.02 -6.42 9.43
N GLY A 84 -10.12 -5.68 9.58
CA GLY A 84 -10.09 -4.27 9.96
C GLY A 84 -9.77 -3.29 8.82
N VAL A 85 -9.57 -3.76 7.59
CA VAL A 85 -9.42 -2.92 6.39
C VAL A 85 -10.78 -2.72 5.72
N ILE A 86 -11.11 -1.48 5.35
CA ILE A 86 -12.32 -1.18 4.58
C ILE A 86 -12.15 -1.79 3.17
N PRO A 87 -13.01 -2.72 2.73
CA PRO A 87 -12.76 -3.51 1.52
C PRO A 87 -13.27 -2.84 0.23
N ILE A 88 -12.74 -3.29 -0.90
CA ILE A 88 -13.36 -3.19 -2.24
C ILE A 88 -13.66 -4.60 -2.78
N SER A 89 -12.66 -5.49 -2.84
CA SER A 89 -12.76 -6.82 -3.46
C SER A 89 -12.07 -7.89 -2.63
N THR A 90 -12.85 -8.84 -2.12
CA THR A 90 -12.31 -9.99 -1.38
C THR A 90 -11.43 -10.91 -2.23
N ARG A 91 -11.37 -10.72 -3.54
CA ARG A 91 -10.53 -11.51 -4.46
C ARG A 91 -9.20 -10.85 -4.78
N GLN A 92 -9.06 -9.55 -4.55
CA GLN A 92 -7.90 -8.78 -5.02
C GLN A 92 -7.25 -7.95 -3.92
N ASP A 93 -8.03 -7.50 -2.93
CA ASP A 93 -7.53 -6.64 -1.86
C ASP A 93 -6.39 -7.30 -1.11
N SER A 94 -5.33 -6.53 -0.89
CA SER A 94 -4.15 -6.95 -0.16
C SER A 94 -3.45 -5.72 0.44
N PRO A 95 -3.30 -5.65 1.78
CA PRO A 95 -2.43 -4.65 2.41
C PRO A 95 -0.98 -4.98 2.09
N GLY A 96 -0.16 -3.94 1.88
CA GLY A 96 1.23 -4.14 1.51
C GLY A 96 2.13 -2.98 1.92
N PRO A 97 3.42 -3.26 2.14
CA PRO A 97 4.37 -2.25 2.58
C PRO A 97 4.81 -1.30 1.47
N MET A 98 5.10 -0.07 1.88
CA MET A 98 5.73 0.98 1.08
C MET A 98 6.93 1.55 1.85
N GLY A 99 8.06 1.75 1.17
CA GLY A 99 9.32 2.19 1.77
C GLY A 99 10.27 2.76 0.72
N ARG A 100 11.33 3.47 1.13
CA ARG A 100 12.32 4.02 0.18
C ARG A 100 13.27 2.95 -0.37
N THR A 101 13.41 1.82 0.33
CA THR A 101 14.30 0.74 -0.07
C THR A 101 13.56 -0.60 -0.06
N VAL A 102 14.04 -1.54 -0.89
CA VAL A 102 13.53 -2.92 -0.90
C VAL A 102 13.75 -3.58 0.46
N ALA A 103 14.88 -3.29 1.13
CA ALA A 103 15.19 -3.84 2.45
C ALA A 103 14.16 -3.41 3.52
N ASP A 104 13.71 -2.16 3.50
CA ASP A 104 12.68 -1.68 4.43
C ASP A 104 11.33 -2.34 4.15
N VAL A 105 10.94 -2.42 2.87
CA VAL A 105 9.71 -3.09 2.45
C VAL A 105 9.71 -4.57 2.83
N ALA A 106 10.84 -5.26 2.69
CA ALA A 106 10.99 -6.66 3.08
C ALA A 106 10.86 -6.86 4.60
N ARG A 107 11.46 -5.98 5.41
CA ARG A 107 11.32 -6.02 6.88
C ARG A 107 9.89 -5.80 7.34
N VAL A 108 9.18 -4.86 6.72
CA VAL A 108 7.77 -4.62 7.05
C VAL A 108 6.91 -5.79 6.60
N LEU A 109 7.14 -6.37 5.41
CA LEU A 109 6.42 -7.54 4.95
C LEU A 109 6.58 -8.72 5.92
N GLU A 110 7.81 -8.97 6.39
CA GLU A 110 8.10 -10.01 7.38
C GLU A 110 7.33 -9.80 8.69
N ALA A 111 7.12 -8.55 9.10
CA ALA A 111 6.39 -8.23 10.32
C ALA A 111 4.86 -8.34 10.21
N ILE A 112 4.30 -8.11 9.02
CA ILE A 112 2.83 -8.07 8.82
C ILE A 112 2.27 -9.33 8.14
N ALA A 113 3.11 -10.13 7.49
CA ALA A 113 2.68 -11.40 6.91
C ALA A 113 2.39 -12.40 8.04
N GLY A 114 1.32 -13.18 7.87
CA GLY A 114 0.91 -14.14 8.88
C GLY A 114 -0.51 -14.66 8.68
N PHE A 115 -0.79 -15.78 9.35
CA PHE A 115 -2.11 -16.36 9.37
C PHE A 115 -3.05 -15.56 10.27
N ASP A 116 -4.25 -15.30 9.77
CA ASP A 116 -5.37 -14.76 10.54
C ASP A 116 -6.61 -15.62 10.34
N PRO A 117 -7.11 -16.32 11.38
CA PRO A 117 -8.29 -17.17 11.26
C PRO A 117 -9.58 -16.39 10.97
N THR A 118 -9.58 -15.07 11.11
CA THR A 118 -10.74 -14.21 10.84
C THR A 118 -10.78 -13.68 9.40
N ASP A 119 -9.70 -13.86 8.62
CA ASP A 119 -9.67 -13.56 7.19
C ASP A 119 -9.72 -14.86 6.36
N PRO A 120 -10.85 -15.16 5.67
CA PRO A 120 -11.00 -16.39 4.89
C PRO A 120 -10.00 -16.59 3.74
N ALA A 121 -9.31 -15.54 3.27
CA ALA A 121 -8.26 -15.72 2.27
C ALA A 121 -6.90 -16.06 2.90
N SER A 122 -6.72 -15.80 4.20
CA SER A 122 -5.49 -16.09 4.90
C SER A 122 -5.26 -17.59 4.97
N LYS A 123 -4.04 -18.01 4.65
CA LYS A 123 -3.63 -19.42 4.70
C LYS A 123 -2.68 -19.61 5.85
N ASP A 124 -2.89 -20.68 6.60
CA ASP A 124 -1.96 -21.12 7.64
C ASP A 124 -0.72 -21.71 6.98
N ALA A 125 0.22 -20.83 6.64
CA ALA A 125 1.47 -21.15 5.98
C ALA A 125 2.62 -20.44 6.69
N PRO A 126 3.79 -21.09 6.82
CA PRO A 126 4.96 -20.45 7.38
C PRO A 126 5.35 -19.19 6.61
N VAL A 127 5.64 -18.11 7.34
CA VAL A 127 6.14 -16.85 6.77
C VAL A 127 7.67 -16.94 6.62
N PRO A 128 8.21 -16.85 5.39
CA PRO A 128 9.65 -16.78 5.17
C PRO A 128 10.26 -15.52 5.80
N LYS A 129 11.55 -15.58 6.15
CA LYS A 129 12.32 -14.41 6.57
C LYS A 129 12.73 -13.56 5.35
N TYR A 130 11.83 -12.68 4.92
CA TYR A 130 12.05 -11.81 3.75
C TYR A 130 13.21 -10.83 3.92
N SER A 131 13.55 -10.47 5.17
CA SER A 131 14.63 -9.52 5.46
C SER A 131 16.04 -10.11 5.36
N GLN A 132 16.16 -11.44 5.21
CA GLN A 132 17.46 -12.08 5.06
C GLN A 132 18.01 -11.92 3.64
N THR A 133 19.25 -11.48 3.56
CA THR A 133 20.00 -11.46 2.30
C THR A 133 20.68 -12.82 2.16
N SER A 134 20.47 -13.55 1.06
CA SER A 134 21.24 -14.76 0.79
C SER A 134 22.72 -14.38 0.65
N THR A 135 23.54 -14.89 1.57
CA THR A 135 25.02 -14.81 1.54
C THR A 135 25.59 -15.76 0.51
#